data_AF-A0A961AMW9-F1
#
_entry.id   AF-A0A961AMW9-F1
#
_cell.length_a   1.000
_cell.length_b   1.000
_cell.length_c   1.000
_cell.angle_alpha   90.00
_cell.angle_beta   90.00
_cell.angle_gamma   90.00
#
_symmetry.space_group_name_H-M   'P 1'
#
loop_
_entity.id
_entity.type
_entity.pdbx_description
1 polymer ?
#
loop_
_entity_poly.entity_id
_entity_poly.type
_entity_poly.pdbx_seq_one_letter_code
_entity_poly.pdbx_strand_id
1 'polypeptide(L)'
;ERHEAVYVLKEPAGLEGGTALTLQLVQAFQNGKYNLGHFRLWVTTSPTPRFGAPQAVVAALAKPPGRRKPEEAELVKTHYLAQSTPYQAAKKALAIASEPLPVDPQLIALEKKLATTQQPIVIDPRLVQLRRDVALSNEQLKDRRLTAAQDLAWALINSPAFLFNH
;
A
#
# COMPACT_ATOMS: atom_id res chain seq x y z
N GLU A 1 9.78 9.16 -18.05
CA GLU A 1 10.81 9.61 -17.08
C GLU A 1 12.19 9.50 -17.72
N ARG A 2 13.14 10.30 -17.27
CA ARG A 2 14.53 10.24 -17.76
C ARG A 2 15.29 9.24 -16.87
N HIS A 3 15.68 8.11 -17.44
CA HIS A 3 16.54 7.14 -16.75
C HIS A 3 17.99 7.44 -17.08
N GLU A 4 18.76 7.81 -16.05
CA GLU A 4 20.17 8.15 -16.19
C GLU A 4 21.02 7.45 -15.14
N ALA A 5 22.23 7.08 -15.53
CA ALA A 5 23.25 6.53 -14.65
C ALA A 5 24.54 7.30 -14.89
N VAL A 6 25.15 7.79 -13.81
CA VAL A 6 26.43 8.49 -13.82
C VAL A 6 27.41 7.64 -13.01
N TYR A 7 28.49 7.24 -13.65
CA TYR A 7 29.57 6.49 -13.02
C TYR A 7 30.79 7.38 -12.91
N VAL A 8 31.33 7.49 -11.70
CA VAL A 8 32.57 8.23 -11.41
C VAL A 8 33.64 7.21 -11.08
N LEU A 9 34.72 7.21 -11.85
CA LEU A 9 35.87 6.35 -11.56
C LEU A 9 36.60 6.89 -10.33
N LYS A 10 37.01 5.97 -9.44
CA LYS A 10 37.76 6.31 -8.22
C LYS A 10 39.10 6.95 -8.56
N GLU A 11 39.73 6.50 -9.65
CA GLU A 11 40.99 7.03 -10.16
C GLU A 11 40.77 7.52 -11.61
N PRO A 12 41.42 8.61 -12.04
CA PRO A 12 41.26 9.13 -13.41
C PRO A 12 41.73 8.12 -14.45
N ALA A 13 40.88 7.76 -15.40
CA ALA A 13 41.22 6.88 -16.52
C ALA A 13 41.84 7.63 -17.70
N GLY A 14 42.83 8.49 -17.43
CA GLY A 14 43.56 9.25 -18.45
C GLY A 14 45.06 8.98 -18.33
N LEU A 15 45.56 8.05 -19.15
CA LEU A 15 47.00 7.75 -19.26
C LEU A 15 47.63 8.55 -20.41
N GLU A 16 48.93 8.84 -20.33
CA GLU A 16 49.68 9.41 -21.46
C GLU A 16 49.56 8.47 -22.68
N GLY A 17 49.04 8.99 -23.79
CA GLY A 17 48.72 8.20 -24.99
C GLY A 17 47.23 7.92 -25.22
N GLY A 18 46.35 8.36 -24.30
CA GLY A 18 44.91 8.15 -24.40
C GLY A 18 44.44 6.89 -23.69
N THR A 19 43.13 6.66 -23.66
CA THR A 19 42.55 5.54 -22.92
C THR A 19 41.40 4.91 -23.68
N ALA A 20 41.48 3.59 -23.88
CA ALA A 20 40.40 2.81 -24.46
C ALA A 20 39.44 2.36 -23.35
N LEU A 21 38.16 2.71 -23.48
CA LEU A 21 37.11 2.32 -22.54
C LEU A 21 36.22 1.25 -23.19
N THR A 22 36.17 0.06 -22.58
CA THR A 22 35.25 -1.01 -22.97
C THR A 22 34.07 -1.02 -22.01
N LEU A 23 32.86 -0.82 -22.54
CA LEU A 23 31.63 -0.77 -21.77
C LEU A 23 30.81 -2.03 -22.08
N GLN A 24 30.63 -2.90 -21.10
CA GLN A 24 29.80 -4.09 -21.22
C GLN A 24 28.47 -3.87 -20.49
N LEU A 25 27.36 -3.89 -21.24
CA LEU A 25 26.02 -3.76 -20.68
C LEU A 25 25.42 -5.15 -20.50
N VAL A 26 25.20 -5.55 -19.25
CA VAL A 26 24.60 -6.84 -18.91
C VAL A 26 23.14 -6.64 -18.51
N GLN A 27 22.20 -7.15 -19.32
CA GLN A 27 20.78 -7.18 -18.98
C GLN A 27 20.41 -8.56 -18.43
N ALA A 28 20.19 -8.65 -17.11
CA ALA A 28 19.87 -9.91 -16.44
C ALA A 28 18.37 -10.30 -16.54
N PHE A 29 17.48 -9.36 -16.87
CA PHE A 29 16.04 -9.60 -16.95
C PHE A 29 15.62 -10.02 -18.36
N GLN A 30 15.36 -11.32 -18.55
CA GLN A 30 15.09 -11.94 -19.86
C GLN A 30 13.59 -12.12 -20.17
N ASN A 31 12.70 -11.36 -19.53
CA ASN A 31 11.25 -11.50 -19.73
C ASN A 31 10.69 -10.70 -20.93
N GLY A 32 11.58 -10.11 -21.75
CA GLY A 32 11.23 -9.30 -22.93
C GLY A 32 10.54 -7.96 -22.63
N LYS A 33 10.23 -7.65 -21.37
CA LYS A 33 9.52 -6.43 -20.95
C LYS A 33 10.45 -5.27 -20.62
N TYR A 34 11.73 -5.52 -20.38
CA TYR A 34 12.69 -4.53 -19.87
C TYR A 34 13.91 -4.33 -20.79
N ASN A 35 13.69 -4.35 -22.11
CA ASN A 35 14.77 -4.15 -23.07
C ASN A 35 15.27 -2.70 -23.01
N LEU A 36 16.60 -2.51 -23.01
CA LEU A 36 17.19 -1.19 -23.28
C LEU A 36 16.83 -0.75 -24.70
N GLY A 37 16.09 0.35 -24.81
CA GLY A 37 15.75 0.98 -26.08
C GLY A 37 16.80 2.01 -26.53
N HIS A 38 16.34 3.20 -26.90
CA HIS A 38 17.21 4.31 -27.31
C HIS A 38 18.02 4.84 -26.13
N PHE A 39 19.33 4.60 -26.11
CA PHE A 39 20.24 5.19 -25.14
C PHE A 39 21.46 5.83 -25.82
N ARG A 40 22.13 6.70 -25.08
CA ARG A 40 23.38 7.34 -25.51
C ARG A 40 24.39 7.28 -24.37
N LEU A 41 25.63 6.94 -24.73
CA LEU A 41 26.77 6.96 -23.82
C LEU A 41 27.55 8.25 -24.02
N TRP A 42 27.97 8.86 -22.91
CA TRP A 42 28.79 10.07 -22.88
C TRP A 42 29.96 9.86 -21.93
N VAL A 43 31.10 10.46 -22.27
CA VAL A 43 32.30 10.48 -21.41
C VAL A 43 32.70 11.94 -21.20
N THR A 44 33.11 12.29 -19.99
CA THR A 44 33.54 13.64 -19.64
C THR A 44 34.75 13.58 -18.72
N THR A 45 35.63 14.58 -18.83
CA THR A 45 36.77 14.81 -17.94
C THR A 45 36.41 15.72 -16.76
N SER A 46 35.14 16.16 -16.65
CA SER A 46 34.69 16.99 -15.53
C SER A 46 34.81 16.23 -14.21
N PRO A 47 35.38 16.84 -13.14
CA PRO A 47 35.46 16.23 -11.82
C PRO A 47 34.08 16.03 -11.18
N THR A 48 33.06 16.75 -11.64
CA THR A 48 31.67 16.57 -11.23
C THR A 48 30.82 16.25 -12.46
N PRO A 49 30.82 14.99 -12.94
CA PRO A 49 30.01 14.60 -14.07
C PRO A 49 28.54 14.71 -13.67
N ARG A 50 27.80 15.54 -14.40
CA ARG A 50 26.36 15.69 -14.26
C ARG A 50 25.75 15.70 -15.64
N PHE A 51 24.59 15.07 -15.77
CA PHE A 51 23.83 15.19 -17.00
C PHE A 51 23.36 16.64 -17.16
N GLY A 52 23.53 17.18 -18.37
CA GLY A 52 23.21 18.57 -18.67
C GLY A 52 21.75 18.93 -18.37
N ALA A 53 21.55 20.21 -18.07
CA ALA A 53 20.22 20.76 -17.88
C ALA A 53 19.39 20.68 -19.19
N PRO A 54 18.06 20.62 -19.11
CA PRO A 54 17.18 20.73 -20.27
C PRO A 54 17.54 21.93 -21.15
N GLN A 55 17.39 21.80 -22.46
CA GLN A 55 17.76 22.84 -23.43
C GLN A 55 17.14 24.20 -23.11
N ALA A 56 15.89 24.22 -22.62
CA ALA A 56 15.22 25.44 -22.18
C ALA A 56 15.94 26.13 -20.99
N VAL A 57 16.42 25.36 -20.02
CA VAL A 57 17.20 25.87 -18.87
C VAL A 57 18.54 26.42 -19.37
N VAL A 58 19.21 25.73 -20.30
CA VAL A 58 20.49 26.16 -20.86
C VAL A 58 20.34 27.45 -21.66
N ALA A 59 19.29 27.56 -22.50
CA ALA A 59 18.99 28.77 -23.25
C ALA A 59 18.64 29.96 -22.34
N ALA A 60 17.95 29.72 -21.22
CA ALA A 60 17.66 30.74 -20.21
C ALA A 60 18.92 31.18 -19.45
N LEU A 61 19.83 30.26 -19.14
CA LEU A 61 21.10 30.54 -18.47
C LEU A 61 22.07 31.34 -19.35
N ALA A 62 22.05 31.12 -20.67
CA ALA A 62 22.87 31.86 -21.63
C ALA A 62 22.52 33.36 -21.68
N LYS A 63 21.31 33.75 -21.25
CA LYS A 63 20.92 35.16 -21.12
C LYS A 63 21.38 35.74 -19.78
N PRO A 64 21.84 37.01 -19.74
CA PRO A 64 22.20 37.66 -18.49
C PRO A 64 20.97 37.83 -17.58
N PRO A 65 21.15 37.86 -16.24
CA PRO A 65 20.05 37.83 -15.28
C PRO A 65 18.97 38.90 -15.50
N GLY A 66 19.37 40.12 -15.86
CA GLY A 66 18.44 41.24 -16.11
C GLY A 66 17.69 41.19 -17.45
N ARG A 67 18.00 40.23 -18.34
CA ARG A 67 17.33 40.06 -19.64
C ARG A 67 16.51 38.78 -19.74
N ARG A 68 16.41 38.01 -18.65
CA ARG A 68 15.57 36.79 -18.62
C ARG A 68 14.12 37.18 -18.48
N LYS A 69 13.23 36.52 -19.23
CA LYS A 69 11.79 36.63 -19.00
C LYS A 69 11.43 36.03 -17.62
N PRO A 70 10.34 36.46 -16.98
CA PRO A 70 9.92 35.91 -15.69
C PRO A 70 9.75 34.38 -15.73
N GLU A 71 9.20 33.84 -16.82
CA GLU A 71 9.06 32.39 -17.05
C GLU A 71 10.41 31.66 -17.10
N GLU A 72 11.42 32.27 -17.73
CA GLU A 72 12.77 31.71 -17.84
C GLU A 72 13.49 31.73 -16.49
N ALA A 73 13.26 32.78 -15.69
CA ALA A 73 13.80 32.90 -14.34
C ALA A 73 13.22 31.85 -13.39
N GLU A 74 11.90 31.65 -13.41
CA GLU A 74 11.24 30.61 -12.61
C GLU A 74 11.66 29.20 -13.06
N LEU A 75 11.83 28.96 -14.36
CA LEU A 75 12.30 27.68 -14.88
C LEU A 75 13.71 27.34 -14.39
N VAL A 76 14.64 28.31 -14.38
CA VAL A 76 16.00 28.14 -13.84
C VAL A 76 15.97 27.91 -12.32
N LYS A 77 15.18 28.70 -11.59
CA LYS A 77 15.02 28.59 -10.14
C LYS A 77 14.46 27.23 -9.75
N THR A 78 13.41 26.77 -10.42
CA THR A 78 12.77 25.48 -10.16
C THR A 78 13.74 24.33 -10.42
N HIS A 79 14.48 24.39 -11.53
CA HIS A 79 15.50 23.41 -11.86
C HIS A 79 16.64 23.38 -10.82
N TYR A 80 17.09 24.56 -10.34
CA TYR A 80 18.10 24.66 -9.29
C TYR A 80 17.61 24.10 -7.95
N LEU A 81 16.42 24.49 -7.51
CA LEU A 81 15.82 24.03 -6.25
C LEU A 81 15.58 22.51 -6.27
N ALA A 82 15.21 21.95 -7.42
CA ALA A 82 15.06 20.51 -7.58
C ALA A 82 16.36 19.75 -7.25
N GLN A 83 17.52 20.32 -7.58
CA GLN A 83 18.84 19.70 -7.36
C GLN A 83 19.48 20.07 -6.01
N SER A 84 18.97 21.10 -5.34
CA SER A 84 19.55 21.62 -4.11
C SER A 84 19.28 20.68 -2.93
N THR A 85 20.32 19.99 -2.47
CA THR A 85 20.27 19.13 -1.27
C THR A 85 19.67 19.82 -0.04
N PRO A 86 20.12 21.03 0.37
CA PRO A 86 19.57 21.69 1.56
C PRO A 86 18.09 22.04 1.40
N TYR A 87 17.67 22.46 0.20
CA TYR A 87 16.26 22.75 -0.06
C TYR A 87 15.39 21.50 0.02
N GLN A 88 15.85 20.38 -0.56
CA GLN A 88 15.12 19.11 -0.48
C GLN A 88 15.04 18.58 0.95
N ALA A 89 16.11 18.75 1.75
CA ALA A 89 16.09 18.39 3.16
C ALA A 89 15.07 19.22 3.95
N ALA A 90 15.05 20.54 3.76
CA ALA A 90 14.08 21.42 4.39
C ALA A 90 12.63 21.11 3.94
N LYS A 91 12.41 20.84 2.65
CA LYS A 91 11.11 20.44 2.11
C LYS A 91 10.60 19.15 2.73
N LYS A 92 11.47 18.13 2.90
CA LYS A 92 11.13 16.89 3.58
C LYS A 92 10.82 17.12 5.06
N ALA A 93 11.61 17.93 5.75
CA ALA A 93 11.37 18.26 7.15
C ALA A 93 10.03 18.98 7.35
N LEU A 94 9.68 19.90 6.46
CA LEU A 94 8.38 20.57 6.46
C LEU A 94 7.24 19.58 6.24
N ALA A 95 7.38 18.67 5.27
CA ALA A 95 6.37 17.63 5.02
C ALA A 95 6.12 16.79 6.27
N ILE A 96 7.19 16.30 6.92
CA ILE A 96 7.12 15.53 8.18
C ILE A 96 6.46 16.35 9.30
N ALA A 97 6.83 17.63 9.43
CA ALA A 97 6.24 18.50 10.45
C ALA A 97 4.77 18.86 10.18
N SER A 98 4.32 18.81 8.92
CA SER A 98 2.94 19.07 8.51
C SER A 98 2.05 17.83 8.58
N GLU A 99 2.61 16.64 8.82
CA GLU A 99 1.81 15.45 9.02
C GLU A 99 0.95 15.62 10.29
N PRO A 100 -0.34 15.26 10.22
CA PRO A 100 -1.22 15.35 11.38
C PRO A 100 -0.68 14.46 12.49
N LEU A 101 -0.76 14.95 13.73
CA LEU A 101 -0.35 14.18 14.90
C LEU A 101 -1.06 12.82 14.90
N PRO A 102 -0.34 11.73 15.21
CA PRO A 102 -0.97 10.43 15.37
C PRO A 102 -2.02 10.50 16.48
N VAL A 103 -3.12 9.76 16.30
CA VAL A 103 -4.18 9.68 17.30
C VAL A 103 -3.60 9.15 18.61
N ASP A 104 -4.02 9.76 19.74
CA ASP A 104 -3.57 9.38 21.06
C ASP A 104 -3.79 7.86 21.30
N PRO A 105 -2.74 7.09 21.67
CA PRO A 105 -2.88 5.67 21.96
C PRO A 105 -3.90 5.37 23.05
N GLN A 106 -4.11 6.27 24.01
CA GLN A 106 -5.14 6.14 25.04
C GLN A 106 -6.54 6.26 24.43
N LEU A 107 -6.74 7.16 23.48
CA LEU A 107 -8.03 7.33 22.80
C LEU A 107 -8.38 6.06 22.00
N ILE A 108 -7.43 5.50 21.26
CA ILE A 108 -7.60 4.21 20.56
C ILE A 108 -7.95 3.09 21.56
N ALA A 109 -7.28 3.04 22.71
CA ALA A 109 -7.55 2.04 23.73
C ALA A 109 -8.96 2.19 24.34
N LEU A 110 -9.42 3.43 24.54
CA LEU A 110 -10.76 3.72 25.03
C LEU A 110 -11.83 3.37 24.00
N GLU A 111 -11.63 3.71 22.72
CA GLU A 111 -12.53 3.32 21.64
C GLU A 111 -12.67 1.80 21.53
N LYS A 112 -11.55 1.07 21.61
CA LYS A 112 -11.57 -0.41 21.62
C LYS A 112 -12.35 -0.95 22.81
N LYS A 113 -12.14 -0.40 24.01
CA LYS A 113 -12.89 -0.82 25.22
C LYS A 113 -14.38 -0.55 25.04
N LEU A 114 -14.73 0.63 24.55
CA LEU A 114 -16.11 1.02 24.29
C LEU A 114 -16.77 0.07 23.27
N ALA A 115 -16.09 -0.25 22.18
CA ALA A 115 -16.58 -1.19 21.18
C ALA A 115 -16.81 -2.60 21.76
N THR A 116 -15.90 -3.10 22.60
CA THR A 116 -16.07 -4.38 23.29
C THR A 116 -17.24 -4.36 24.27
N THR A 117 -17.40 -3.28 25.05
CA THR A 117 -18.49 -3.16 26.02
C THR A 117 -19.87 -2.98 25.37
N GLN A 118 -19.93 -2.36 24.19
CA GLN A 118 -21.16 -2.22 23.42
C GLN A 118 -21.66 -3.53 22.79
N GLN A 119 -20.84 -4.59 22.78
CA GLN A 119 -21.28 -5.86 22.23
C GLN A 119 -22.47 -6.39 23.04
N PRO A 120 -23.55 -6.83 22.38
CA PRO A 120 -24.69 -7.42 23.05
C PRO A 120 -24.24 -8.59 23.93
N ILE A 121 -24.79 -8.66 25.14
CA ILE A 121 -24.56 -9.81 26.02
C ILE A 121 -25.14 -11.05 25.33
N VAL A 122 -24.26 -11.92 24.86
CA VAL A 122 -24.66 -13.21 24.30
C VAL A 122 -25.10 -14.11 25.45
N ILE A 123 -26.40 -14.41 25.50
CA ILE A 123 -26.95 -15.38 26.45
C ILE A 123 -26.39 -16.76 26.09
N ASP A 124 -25.98 -17.53 27.10
CA ASP A 124 -25.49 -18.90 26.94
C ASP A 124 -26.43 -19.71 26.02
N PRO A 125 -25.94 -20.30 24.91
CA PRO A 125 -26.74 -21.10 23.99
C PRO A 125 -27.56 -22.19 24.68
N ARG A 126 -27.01 -22.83 25.72
CA ARG A 126 -27.71 -23.85 26.49
C ARG A 126 -28.88 -23.25 27.27
N LEU A 127 -28.71 -22.06 27.82
CA LEU A 127 -29.79 -21.35 28.51
C LEU A 127 -30.90 -20.92 27.55
N VAL A 128 -30.54 -20.48 26.33
CA VAL A 128 -31.52 -20.18 25.27
C VAL A 128 -32.31 -21.43 24.91
N GLN A 129 -31.64 -22.57 24.74
CA GLN A 129 -32.27 -23.85 24.43
C GLN A 129 -33.23 -24.28 25.56
N LEU A 130 -32.77 -24.29 26.81
CA LEU A 130 -33.60 -24.66 27.95
C LEU A 130 -34.84 -23.78 28.09
N ARG A 131 -34.73 -22.47 27.83
CA ARG A 131 -35.89 -21.56 27.84
C ARG A 131 -36.92 -21.93 26.75
N ARG A 132 -36.46 -22.31 25.56
CA ARG A 132 -37.34 -22.78 24.48
C ARG A 132 -37.99 -24.11 24.84
N ASP A 133 -37.22 -25.05 25.37
CA ASP A 133 -37.71 -26.38 25.76
C ASP A 133 -38.78 -26.27 26.86
N VAL A 134 -38.55 -25.42 27.86
CA VAL A 134 -39.54 -25.13 28.92
C VAL A 134 -40.79 -24.48 28.33
N ALA A 135 -40.66 -23.52 27.42
CA ALA A 135 -41.81 -22.89 26.76
C ALA A 135 -42.62 -23.92 25.95
N LEU A 136 -41.96 -24.77 25.17
CA LEU A 136 -42.61 -25.84 24.40
C LEU A 136 -43.32 -26.84 25.31
N SER A 137 -42.66 -27.26 26.40
CA SER A 137 -43.26 -28.18 27.37
C SER A 137 -44.51 -27.58 28.01
N ASN A 138 -44.47 -26.29 28.36
CA ASN A 138 -45.65 -25.59 28.90
C ASN A 138 -46.81 -25.52 27.90
N GLU A 139 -46.55 -25.32 26.60
CA GLU A 139 -47.59 -25.39 25.56
C GLU A 139 -48.17 -26.80 25.42
N GLN A 140 -47.32 -27.83 25.38
CA GLN A 140 -47.75 -29.24 25.32
C GLN A 140 -48.62 -29.64 26.53
N LEU A 141 -48.31 -29.11 27.72
CA LEU A 141 -49.09 -29.37 28.93
C LEU A 141 -50.52 -28.82 28.86
N LYS A 142 -50.79 -27.80 28.04
CA LYS A 142 -52.15 -27.26 27.85
C LYS A 142 -53.04 -28.25 27.08
N ASP A 143 -52.49 -28.98 26.12
CA ASP A 143 -53.23 -29.89 25.22
C ASP A 143 -52.74 -31.34 25.28
N ARG A 144 -52.76 -31.91 26.49
CA ARG A 144 -52.24 -33.27 26.79
C ARG A 144 -52.70 -34.38 25.84
N ARG A 145 -53.96 -34.34 25.40
CA ARG A 145 -54.51 -35.36 24.48
C ARG A 145 -53.90 -35.26 23.08
N LEU A 146 -53.72 -34.04 22.59
CA LEU A 146 -53.10 -33.79 21.30
C LEU A 146 -51.62 -34.20 21.34
N THR A 147 -50.89 -33.84 22.39
CA THR A 147 -49.50 -34.25 22.58
C THR A 147 -49.36 -35.77 22.65
N ALA A 148 -50.19 -36.46 23.45
CA ALA A 148 -50.16 -37.92 23.52
C ALA A 148 -50.47 -38.59 22.17
N ALA A 149 -51.42 -38.05 21.40
CA ALA A 149 -51.72 -38.55 20.06
C ALA A 149 -50.55 -38.31 19.07
N GLN A 150 -49.89 -37.16 19.16
CA GLN A 150 -48.69 -36.84 18.37
C GLN A 150 -47.52 -37.77 18.72
N ASP A 151 -47.30 -38.06 19.99
CA ASP A 151 -46.24 -38.98 20.46
C ASP A 151 -46.51 -40.41 19.97
N LEU A 152 -47.76 -40.88 20.06
CA LEU A 152 -48.17 -42.17 19.53
C LEU A 152 -47.99 -42.23 18.00
N ALA A 153 -48.42 -41.20 17.28
CA ALA A 153 -48.25 -41.12 15.83
C ALA A 153 -46.76 -41.13 15.44
N TRP A 154 -45.92 -40.39 16.18
CA TRP A 154 -44.47 -40.38 15.97
C TRP A 154 -43.86 -41.76 16.20
N ALA A 155 -44.22 -42.44 17.29
CA ALA A 155 -43.75 -43.80 17.57
C ALA A 155 -44.17 -44.80 16.49
N LEU A 156 -45.41 -44.72 16.01
CA LEU A 156 -45.93 -45.60 14.96
C LEU A 156 -45.23 -45.38 13.62
N ILE A 157 -45.09 -44.13 13.17
CA ILE A 157 -44.42 -43.78 11.90
C ILE A 157 -42.95 -44.23 11.90
N ASN A 158 -42.28 -44.17 13.05
CA ASN A 158 -40.89 -44.63 13.18
C ASN A 158 -40.75 -46.14 13.47
N SER A 159 -41.86 -46.90 13.48
CA SER A 159 -41.82 -48.34 13.70
C SER A 159 -41.93 -49.12 12.37
N PRO A 160 -41.03 -50.09 12.10
CA PRO A 160 -41.07 -50.88 10.87
C PRO A 160 -42.37 -51.66 10.68
N ALA A 161 -42.94 -52.19 11.78
CA ALA A 161 -44.17 -53.00 11.75
C ALA A 161 -45.41 -52.21 11.27
N PHE A 162 -45.42 -50.89 11.44
CA PHE A 162 -46.49 -50.02 10.95
C PHE A 162 -46.24 -49.57 9.49
N LEU A 163 -44.98 -49.33 9.11
CA LEU A 163 -44.60 -48.91 7.76
C LEU A 163 -44.69 -50.05 6.72
N PHE A 164 -44.29 -51.24 7.13
CA PHE A 164 -44.26 -52.44 6.29
C PHE A 164 -45.32 -53.39 6.82
N ASN A 165 -46.55 -53.19 6.36
CA ASN A 165 -47.67 -54.08 6.63
C ASN A 165 -47.36 -55.44 5.98
N HIS A 166 -46.82 -56.37 6.78
CA HIS A 166 -46.50 -57.74 6.37
C HIS A 166 -47.76 -58.62 6.35
#